data_AF-A0A9P5ZA03-F1
#
_entry.id   AF-A0A9P5ZA03-F1
#
_cell.length_a   1.000
_cell.length_b   1.000
_cell.length_c   1.000
_cell.angle_alpha   90.00
_cell.angle_beta   90.00
_cell.angle_gamma   90.00
#
_symmetry.space_group_name_H-M   'P 1'
#
loop_
_entity.id
_entity.type
_entity.pdbx_description
1 polymer ?
#
loop_
_entity_poly.entity_id
_entity_poly.type
_entity_poly.pdbx_seq_one_letter_code
_entity_poly.pdbx_strand_id
1 'polypeptide(L)'
;MESEPYIWSNFKARGWIPSQVKLKANPSHEPRDGLLMCANHHLLFDGYAFFIRFLPDKFVLVNFSNDPDLRQFHGKAIALDIRGRHGPFASLSIIHEMRVREFHPFDPVEPAMSTDYPWQDWILSDGNEDNGNNISAQSLPQFQPTRMNTGDTSGGHRLALNADVVADILAAIREMSSWKACKIEGTSWAGTAEENIGKYISSIGIPDH
;
A
#
# COMPACT_ATOMS: atom_id res chain seq x y z
N MET A 1 10.34 -4.78 7.33
CA MET A 1 10.26 -5.63 6.12
C MET A 1 11.16 -5.11 4.99
N GLU A 2 12.33 -5.71 4.81
CA GLU A 2 13.09 -5.67 3.56
C GLU A 2 12.79 -6.97 2.80
N SER A 3 12.52 -6.92 1.49
CA SER A 3 12.16 -8.13 0.75
C SER A 3 13.30 -8.69 -0.10
N GLU A 4 13.48 -10.02 -0.05
CA GLU A 4 14.64 -10.68 -0.64
C GLU A 4 14.72 -10.54 -2.18
N PRO A 5 15.92 -10.44 -2.79
CA PRO A 5 16.08 -10.25 -4.24
C PRO A 5 15.34 -11.27 -5.14
N TYR A 6 15.22 -12.51 -4.68
CA TYR A 6 14.49 -13.57 -5.41
C TYR A 6 12.97 -13.34 -5.41
N ILE A 7 12.42 -12.78 -4.32
CA ILE A 7 11.00 -12.44 -4.20
C ILE A 7 10.62 -11.37 -5.24
N TRP A 8 11.46 -10.34 -5.38
CA TRP A 8 11.27 -9.29 -6.39
C TRP A 8 11.29 -9.82 -7.82
N SER A 9 12.18 -10.75 -8.11
CA SER A 9 12.26 -11.39 -9.42
C SER A 9 10.96 -12.14 -9.76
N ASN A 10 10.39 -12.84 -8.76
CA ASN A 10 9.08 -13.48 -8.90
C ASN A 10 7.95 -12.47 -9.07
N PHE A 11 7.93 -11.37 -8.32
CA PHE A 11 6.90 -10.34 -8.48
C PHE A 11 6.93 -9.73 -9.87
N LYS A 12 8.12 -9.49 -10.43
CA LYS A 12 8.24 -9.03 -11.82
C LYS A 12 7.70 -10.04 -12.81
N ALA A 13 8.13 -11.30 -12.68
CA ALA A 13 7.71 -12.37 -13.59
C ALA A 13 6.18 -12.58 -13.58
N ARG A 14 5.55 -12.37 -12.42
CA ARG A 14 4.09 -12.45 -12.25
C ARG A 14 3.35 -11.15 -12.57
N GLY A 15 4.05 -10.05 -12.86
CA GLY A 15 3.44 -8.73 -13.09
C GLY A 15 2.76 -8.12 -11.86
N TRP A 16 3.27 -8.46 -10.66
CA TRP A 16 2.82 -7.91 -9.37
C TRP A 16 3.50 -6.58 -9.03
N ILE A 17 4.65 -6.31 -9.63
CA ILE A 17 5.33 -5.01 -9.64
C ILE A 17 5.73 -4.64 -11.07
N PRO A 18 6.01 -3.35 -11.38
CA PRO A 18 6.43 -2.95 -12.71
C PRO A 18 7.73 -3.66 -13.14
N SER A 19 7.83 -4.07 -14.40
CA SER A 19 9.07 -4.65 -14.93
C SER A 19 10.24 -3.66 -14.89
N GLN A 20 9.91 -2.37 -15.00
CA GLN A 20 10.80 -1.21 -14.99
C GLN A 20 11.45 -0.93 -13.62
N VAL A 21 10.97 -1.55 -12.53
CA VAL A 21 11.65 -1.45 -11.22
C VAL A 21 13.13 -1.73 -11.44
N LYS A 22 14.00 -0.80 -11.08
CA LYS A 22 15.44 -1.02 -11.23
C LYS A 22 15.88 -1.95 -10.13
N LEU A 23 16.01 -3.25 -10.45
CA LEU A 23 16.66 -4.27 -9.60
C LEU A 23 18.18 -4.02 -9.47
N LYS A 24 18.65 -2.78 -9.57
CA LYS A 24 20.08 -2.47 -9.63
C LYS A 24 20.71 -2.89 -8.30
N ALA A 25 21.31 -4.08 -8.32
CA ALA A 25 22.07 -4.76 -7.27
C ALA A 25 21.33 -5.10 -5.95
N ASN A 26 20.41 -4.27 -5.46
CA ASN A 26 19.74 -4.51 -4.18
C ASN A 26 18.32 -3.88 -4.15
N PRO A 27 17.26 -4.66 -3.86
CA PRO A 27 15.92 -4.14 -3.66
C PRO A 27 15.80 -3.04 -2.60
N SER A 28 16.73 -3.00 -1.63
CA SER A 28 16.74 -2.00 -0.55
C SER A 28 16.86 -0.55 -1.02
N HIS A 29 17.19 -0.30 -2.29
CA HIS A 29 17.23 1.05 -2.88
C HIS A 29 15.91 1.46 -3.56
N GLU A 30 14.92 0.58 -3.59
CA GLU A 30 13.59 0.88 -4.08
C GLU A 30 12.77 1.55 -2.97
N PRO A 31 12.48 2.86 -3.03
CA PRO A 31 11.73 3.55 -1.97
C PRO A 31 10.35 2.94 -1.71
N ARG A 32 9.81 2.20 -2.68
CA ARG A 32 8.50 1.54 -2.61
C ARG A 32 8.57 0.13 -1.97
N ASP A 33 9.75 -0.32 -1.53
CA ASP A 33 10.00 -1.57 -0.76
C ASP A 33 9.82 -1.41 0.76
N GLY A 34 9.68 -0.17 1.25
CA GLY A 34 9.69 0.11 2.68
C GLY A 34 8.40 0.70 3.21
N LEU A 35 8.13 0.44 4.49
CA LEU A 35 7.14 1.16 5.28
C LEU A 35 7.79 1.60 6.59
N LEU A 36 7.71 2.90 6.89
CA LEU A 36 8.13 3.44 8.18
C LEU A 36 7.04 3.19 9.22
N MET A 37 7.44 2.63 10.36
CA MET A 37 6.57 2.34 11.50
C MET A 37 7.25 2.76 12.80
N CYS A 38 6.47 2.99 13.85
CA CYS A 38 7.05 3.11 15.19
C CYS A 38 7.61 1.75 15.66
N ALA A 39 8.52 1.75 16.63
CA ALA A 39 9.23 0.55 17.07
C ALA A 39 8.30 -0.61 17.44
N ASN A 40 7.22 -0.34 18.17
CA ASN A 40 6.28 -1.38 18.61
C ASN A 40 5.54 -2.02 17.43
N HIS A 41 4.99 -1.20 16.53
CA HIS A 41 4.30 -1.71 15.35
C HIS A 41 5.26 -2.42 14.38
N HIS A 42 6.50 -1.95 14.28
CA HIS A 42 7.52 -2.61 13.47
C HIS A 42 7.80 -4.04 13.98
N LEU A 43 8.00 -4.20 15.30
CA LEU A 43 8.19 -5.51 15.92
C LEU A 43 7.00 -6.45 15.71
N LEU A 44 5.78 -5.95 15.91
CA LEU A 44 4.55 -6.73 15.72
C LEU A 44 4.30 -7.09 14.25
N PHE A 45 4.70 -6.21 13.32
CA PHE A 45 4.57 -6.45 11.88
C PHE A 45 5.55 -7.53 11.40
N ASP A 46 6.81 -7.45 11.82
CA ASP A 46 7.82 -8.46 11.47
C ASP A 46 7.55 -9.80 12.20
N GLY A 47 6.91 -9.75 13.38
CA GLY A 47 6.45 -10.92 14.14
C GLY A 47 5.13 -11.53 13.66
N TYR A 48 4.59 -11.07 12.54
CA TYR A 48 3.36 -11.57 11.93
C TYR A 48 2.11 -11.49 12.83
N ALA A 49 2.01 -10.50 13.72
CA ALA A 49 0.84 -10.32 14.59
C ALA A 49 -0.38 -9.72 13.86
N PHE A 50 -0.13 -8.90 12.84
CA PHE A 50 -1.16 -8.27 12.02
C PHE A 50 -0.67 -8.13 10.59
N PHE A 51 -1.57 -7.84 9.64
CA PHE A 51 -1.19 -7.45 8.28
C PHE A 51 -1.84 -6.13 7.89
N ILE A 52 -1.32 -5.54 6.82
CA ILE A 52 -1.91 -4.37 6.18
C ILE A 52 -2.64 -4.85 4.93
N ARG A 53 -3.93 -4.57 4.83
CA ARG A 53 -4.76 -4.84 3.65
C ARG A 53 -4.83 -3.61 2.77
N PHE A 54 -4.47 -3.74 1.49
CA PHE A 54 -4.86 -2.74 0.50
C PHE A 54 -6.31 -2.98 0.06
N LEU A 55 -7.12 -1.94 0.19
CA LEU A 55 -8.40 -1.78 -0.47
C LEU A 55 -8.23 -0.70 -1.56
N PRO A 56 -9.02 -0.68 -2.64
CA PRO A 56 -8.78 0.18 -3.80
C PRO A 56 -8.52 1.67 -3.52
N ASP A 57 -8.99 2.20 -2.38
CA ASP A 57 -8.87 3.59 -1.96
C ASP A 57 -8.06 3.81 -0.66
N LYS A 58 -7.62 2.77 0.04
CA LYS A 58 -6.94 2.91 1.34
C LYS A 58 -6.16 1.67 1.76
N PHE A 59 -5.25 1.85 2.71
CA PHE A 59 -4.61 0.75 3.43
C PHE A 59 -5.24 0.61 4.82
N VAL A 60 -5.51 -0.62 5.26
CA VAL A 60 -6.17 -0.92 6.52
C VAL A 60 -5.35 -1.88 7.36
N LEU A 61 -5.22 -1.63 8.65
CA LEU A 61 -4.58 -2.56 9.59
C LEU A 61 -5.57 -3.65 9.99
N VAL A 62 -5.19 -4.91 9.84
CA VAL A 62 -5.99 -6.07 10.27
C VAL A 62 -5.23 -6.82 11.37
N ASN A 63 -5.65 -6.63 12.61
CA ASN A 63 -5.20 -7.44 13.74
C ASN A 63 -5.66 -8.88 13.53
N PHE A 64 -4.76 -9.76 13.09
CA PHE A 64 -5.09 -11.14 12.75
C PHE A 64 -4.92 -12.07 13.96
N SER A 65 -3.83 -11.88 14.71
CA SER A 65 -3.49 -12.66 15.91
C SER A 65 -4.40 -12.41 17.13
N ASN A 66 -5.35 -11.48 17.03
CA ASN A 66 -6.19 -11.01 18.13
C ASN A 66 -5.38 -10.43 19.31
N ASP A 67 -4.24 -9.81 19.01
CA ASP A 67 -3.40 -9.14 19.99
C ASP A 67 -4.19 -8.00 20.68
N PRO A 68 -4.27 -7.97 22.03
CA PRO A 68 -5.01 -6.95 22.77
C PRO A 68 -4.60 -5.51 22.43
N ASP A 69 -3.31 -5.25 22.21
CA ASP A 69 -2.77 -3.91 21.96
C ASP A 69 -3.14 -3.41 20.57
N LEU A 70 -3.41 -4.34 19.64
CA LEU A 70 -3.81 -4.04 18.28
C LEU A 70 -5.33 -3.94 18.08
N ARG A 71 -6.14 -4.29 19.07
CA ARG A 71 -7.62 -4.25 18.97
C ARG A 71 -8.15 -2.89 18.58
N GLN A 72 -7.57 -1.83 19.15
CA GLN A 72 -7.98 -0.45 18.85
C GLN A 72 -7.64 0.00 17.43
N PHE A 73 -6.73 -0.71 16.74
CA PHE A 73 -6.30 -0.39 15.38
C PHE A 73 -6.92 -1.32 14.33
N HIS A 74 -7.55 -2.42 14.75
CA HIS A 74 -8.17 -3.38 13.84
C HIS A 74 -9.27 -2.73 12.99
N GLY A 75 -9.12 -2.84 11.67
CA GLY A 75 -10.05 -2.26 10.70
C GLY A 75 -9.84 -0.76 10.44
N LYS A 76 -8.84 -0.12 11.08
CA LYS A 76 -8.56 1.31 10.87
C LYS A 76 -7.65 1.56 9.68
N ALA A 77 -7.95 2.64 8.96
CA ALA A 77 -7.11 3.09 7.86
C ALA A 77 -5.77 3.62 8.39
N ILE A 78 -4.68 3.26 7.71
CA ILE A 78 -3.34 3.76 8.04
C ILE A 78 -2.98 4.95 7.16
N ALA A 79 -2.15 5.84 7.68
CA ALA A 79 -1.66 7.08 7.05
C ALA A 79 -0.70 6.85 5.88
N LEU A 80 -1.17 6.13 4.85
CA LEU A 80 -0.44 5.91 3.61
C LEU A 80 -1.10 6.65 2.45
N ASP A 81 -0.35 7.59 1.87
CA ASP A 81 -0.77 8.33 0.69
C ASP A 81 -0.74 7.43 -0.56
N ILE A 82 -1.92 6.96 -0.99
CA ILE A 82 -2.09 6.18 -2.23
C ILE A 82 -1.75 6.98 -3.50
N ARG A 83 -1.75 8.32 -3.42
CA ARG A 83 -1.36 9.24 -4.49
C ARG A 83 0.13 9.57 -4.42
N GLY A 84 0.82 9.11 -3.37
CA GLY A 84 2.25 9.26 -3.20
C GLY A 84 3.00 8.48 -4.27
N ARG A 85 3.83 9.19 -5.05
CA ARG A 85 4.77 8.59 -6.02
C ARG A 85 5.74 7.57 -5.41
N HIS A 86 5.99 7.68 -4.11
CA HIS A 86 6.87 6.78 -3.34
C HIS A 86 6.11 5.95 -2.31
N GLY A 87 4.78 5.89 -2.39
CA GLY A 87 3.99 5.00 -1.54
C GLY A 87 4.39 3.54 -1.78
N PRO A 88 4.33 2.68 -0.74
CA PRO A 88 4.76 1.30 -0.85
C PRO A 88 3.97 0.55 -1.91
N PHE A 89 4.61 -0.42 -2.57
CA PHE A 89 3.89 -1.32 -3.47
C PHE A 89 2.92 -2.17 -2.65
N ALA A 90 1.62 -2.00 -2.86
CA ALA A 90 0.59 -2.78 -2.17
C ALA A 90 0.68 -4.30 -2.44
N SER A 91 1.40 -4.73 -3.48
CA SER A 91 1.72 -6.14 -3.70
C SER A 91 2.58 -6.74 -2.59
N LEU A 92 3.40 -5.93 -1.91
CA LEU A 92 4.19 -6.35 -0.75
C LEU A 92 3.27 -6.68 0.44
N SER A 93 2.20 -5.90 0.60
CA SER A 93 1.19 -6.12 1.62
C SER A 93 0.43 -7.44 1.42
N ILE A 94 0.18 -7.86 0.16
CA ILE A 94 -0.42 -9.17 -0.14
C ILE A 94 0.45 -10.32 0.39
N ILE A 95 1.75 -10.22 0.20
CA ILE A 95 2.69 -11.29 0.55
C ILE A 95 2.94 -11.33 2.05
N HIS A 96 3.01 -10.16 2.68
CA HIS A 96 3.01 -10.08 4.13
C HIS A 96 1.75 -10.72 4.72
N GLU A 97 0.57 -10.43 4.18
CA GLU A 97 -0.67 -11.06 4.61
C GLU A 97 -0.65 -12.59 4.45
N MET A 98 -0.18 -13.11 3.31
CA MET A 98 -0.05 -14.56 3.10
C MET A 98 0.81 -15.20 4.19
N ARG A 99 1.92 -14.56 4.57
CA ARG A 99 2.78 -15.02 5.67
C ARG A 99 2.07 -14.95 7.01
N VAL A 100 1.38 -13.85 7.31
CA VAL A 100 0.61 -13.75 8.57
C VAL A 100 -0.40 -14.89 8.69
N ARG A 101 -1.12 -15.21 7.61
CA ARG A 101 -2.05 -16.35 7.59
C ARG A 101 -1.37 -17.70 7.76
N GLU A 102 -0.16 -17.86 7.22
CA GLU A 102 0.66 -19.07 7.40
C GLU A 102 1.08 -19.27 8.86
N PHE A 103 1.40 -18.18 9.57
CA PHE A 103 1.74 -18.22 11.00
C PHE A 103 0.52 -18.42 11.92
N HIS A 104 -0.69 -18.19 11.42
CA HIS A 104 -1.95 -18.31 12.16
C HIS A 104 -2.95 -19.23 11.41
N PRO A 105 -2.63 -20.53 11.23
CA PRO A 105 -3.37 -21.41 10.31
C PRO A 105 -4.77 -21.81 10.78
N PHE A 106 -5.11 -21.56 12.05
CA PHE A 106 -6.41 -21.89 12.64
C PHE A 106 -7.34 -20.68 12.77
N ASP A 107 -6.84 -19.48 12.48
CA ASP A 107 -7.65 -18.27 12.54
C ASP A 107 -8.58 -18.16 11.32
N PRO A 108 -9.70 -17.41 11.44
CA PRO A 108 -10.67 -17.29 10.36
C PRO A 108 -10.04 -16.77 9.06
N VAL A 109 -10.40 -17.40 7.94
CA VAL A 109 -9.99 -16.96 6.59
C VAL A 109 -10.47 -15.54 6.31
N GLU A 110 -11.60 -15.16 6.86
CA GLU A 110 -12.21 -13.83 6.73
C GLU A 110 -12.42 -13.25 8.12
N PRO A 111 -11.44 -12.51 8.67
CA PRO A 111 -11.62 -11.85 9.96
C PRO A 111 -12.69 -10.76 9.81
N ALA A 112 -13.52 -10.60 10.84
CA ALA A 112 -14.62 -9.64 10.79
C ALA A 112 -14.08 -8.21 10.80
N MET A 113 -14.47 -7.39 9.81
CA MET A 113 -14.18 -5.96 9.78
C MET A 113 -15.46 -5.19 10.04
N SER A 114 -15.38 -4.15 10.87
CA SER A 114 -16.46 -3.18 10.92
C SER A 114 -16.49 -2.42 9.60
N THR A 115 -17.64 -2.45 8.94
CA THR A 115 -17.96 -1.70 7.72
C THR A 115 -18.25 -0.22 8.00
N ASP A 116 -18.34 0.14 9.28
CA ASP A 116 -18.97 1.38 9.73
C ASP A 116 -17.97 2.48 10.08
N TYR A 117 -16.68 2.32 9.75
CA TYR A 117 -15.69 3.33 10.09
C TYR A 117 -15.77 4.52 9.13
N PRO A 118 -16.22 5.72 9.57
CA PRO A 118 -16.03 6.93 8.80
C PRO A 118 -14.53 7.15 8.60
N TRP A 119 -14.20 7.80 7.50
CA TRP A 119 -12.86 8.07 6.94
C TRP A 119 -11.87 8.81 7.90
N GLN A 120 -12.19 8.96 9.19
CA GLN A 120 -11.53 9.85 10.16
C GLN A 120 -10.80 9.15 11.31
N ASP A 121 -10.66 7.84 11.30
CA ASP A 121 -9.84 7.15 12.30
C ASP A 121 -8.45 6.82 11.73
N TRP A 122 -7.74 7.84 11.24
CA TRP A 122 -6.30 7.72 11.03
C TRP A 122 -5.69 7.30 12.37
N ILE A 123 -4.71 6.41 12.35
CA ILE A 123 -3.87 6.17 13.53
C ILE A 123 -3.04 7.44 13.74
N LEU A 124 -3.59 8.38 14.51
CA LEU A 124 -2.89 9.58 14.95
C LEU A 124 -1.94 9.17 16.07
N SER A 125 -0.66 9.51 15.92
CA SER A 125 0.32 9.38 16.99
C SER A 125 0.23 10.59 17.92
N ASP A 126 -0.80 10.69 18.76
CA ASP A 126 -0.82 11.75 19.77
C ASP A 126 -0.25 11.24 21.09
N GLY A 127 0.87 11.84 21.50
CA GLY A 127 1.43 11.60 22.83
C GLY A 127 2.91 11.96 23.08
N ASN A 128 3.46 13.05 22.51
CA ASN A 128 4.53 13.79 23.21
C ASN A 128 4.36 15.28 22.97
N GLU A 129 3.77 15.97 23.95
CA GLU A 129 3.78 17.43 24.04
C GLU A 129 5.21 17.88 24.41
N ASP A 130 6.07 18.11 23.42
CA ASP A 130 7.25 18.92 23.64
C ASP A 130 6.86 20.40 23.59
N ASN A 131 6.74 20.93 24.80
CA ASN A 131 6.51 22.32 25.14
C ASN A 131 7.53 23.24 24.46
N GLY A 132 7.03 24.13 23.60
CA GLY A 132 7.70 25.39 23.26
C GLY A 132 8.58 25.41 22.01
N ASN A 133 7.98 25.39 20.81
CA ASN A 133 8.25 26.44 19.82
C ASN A 133 7.28 26.36 18.63
N ASN A 134 6.71 27.52 18.28
CA ASN A 134 5.82 27.73 17.15
C ASN A 134 6.43 27.21 15.84
N ILE A 135 5.99 26.05 15.37
CA ILE A 135 6.07 25.68 13.97
C ILE A 135 4.66 25.36 13.52
N SER A 136 4.15 26.28 12.70
CA SER A 136 2.85 26.33 12.05
C SER A 136 2.26 24.94 11.82
N ALA A 137 1.03 24.75 12.31
CA ALA A 137 0.10 23.77 11.77
C ALA A 137 0.07 23.93 10.25
N GLN A 138 0.90 23.18 9.53
CA GLN A 138 0.72 22.98 8.12
C GLN A 138 -0.49 22.08 8.03
N SER A 139 -1.62 22.72 7.74
CA SER A 139 -2.85 22.12 7.25
C SER A 139 -2.58 20.80 6.55
N LEU A 140 -2.90 19.68 7.22
CA LEU A 140 -3.05 18.41 6.55
C LEU A 140 -3.97 18.65 5.34
N PRO A 141 -3.62 18.17 4.13
CA PRO A 141 -4.53 18.24 3.02
C PRO A 141 -5.84 17.56 3.44
N GLN A 142 -6.93 18.32 3.48
CA GLN A 142 -8.27 17.74 3.53
C GLN A 142 -8.45 16.94 2.24
N PHE A 143 -8.13 15.65 2.28
CA PHE A 143 -8.40 14.74 1.19
C PHE A 143 -9.92 14.55 1.10
N GLN A 144 -10.55 15.28 0.18
CA GLN A 144 -11.90 14.98 -0.26
C GLN A 144 -11.82 13.89 -1.33
N PRO A 145 -12.42 12.71 -1.13
CA PRO A 145 -12.47 11.69 -2.16
C PRO A 145 -13.48 12.09 -3.24
N THR A 146 -13.09 11.97 -4.50
CA THR A 146 -14.04 11.92 -5.62
C THR A 146 -14.81 10.61 -5.49
N ARG A 147 -16.11 10.71 -5.20
CA ARG A 147 -17.03 9.58 -5.14
C ARG A 147 -17.12 8.96 -6.54
N MET A 148 -16.40 7.87 -6.79
CA MET A 148 -16.73 7.02 -7.93
C MET A 148 -18.05 6.31 -7.58
N ASN A 149 -19.10 6.62 -8.32
CA ASN A 149 -20.36 5.90 -8.27
C ASN A 149 -20.14 4.51 -8.86
N THR A 150 -19.65 3.58 -8.04
CA THR A 150 -19.81 2.15 -8.32
C THR A 150 -21.13 1.75 -7.70
N GLY A 151 -22.06 1.28 -8.53
CA GLY A 151 -23.40 0.89 -8.11
C GLY A 151 -23.37 -0.10 -6.95
N ASP A 152 -24.39 0.02 -6.10
CA ASP A 152 -24.73 -0.88 -5.00
C ASP A 152 -24.51 -2.34 -5.40
N THR A 153 -23.43 -2.92 -4.88
CA THR A 153 -23.43 -4.33 -4.55
C THR A 153 -23.11 -4.41 -3.07
N SER A 154 -24.13 -4.67 -2.27
CA SER A 154 -24.02 -5.07 -0.87
C SER A 154 -23.21 -6.37 -0.78
N GLY A 155 -21.89 -6.26 -0.88
CA GLY A 155 -20.93 -7.30 -0.61
C GLY A 155 -19.90 -6.69 0.33
N GLY A 156 -19.96 -7.04 1.62
CA GLY A 156 -18.95 -6.62 2.59
C GLY A 156 -17.55 -6.87 2.01
N HIS A 157 -16.63 -5.93 2.24
CA HIS A 157 -15.25 -6.03 1.75
C HIS A 157 -14.68 -7.40 2.08
N ARG A 158 -14.59 -8.29 1.08
CA ARG A 158 -14.19 -9.67 1.31
C ARG A 158 -12.73 -9.69 1.69
N LEU A 159 -12.44 -10.12 2.92
CA LEU A 159 -11.06 -10.23 3.38
C LEU A 159 -10.42 -11.57 3.07
N ALA A 160 -11.18 -12.52 2.53
CA ALA A 160 -10.61 -13.75 1.99
C ALA A 160 -9.62 -13.42 0.86
N LEU A 161 -8.35 -13.82 1.01
CA LEU A 161 -7.33 -13.63 -0.01
C LEU A 161 -7.35 -14.79 -1.01
N ASN A 162 -8.32 -14.78 -1.92
CA ASN A 162 -8.42 -15.74 -3.02
C ASN A 162 -7.89 -15.14 -4.35
N ALA A 163 -7.84 -15.96 -5.40
CA ALA A 163 -7.27 -15.55 -6.69
C ALA A 163 -7.99 -14.35 -7.32
N ASP A 164 -9.32 -14.28 -7.21
CA ASP A 164 -10.11 -13.18 -7.77
C ASP A 164 -9.84 -11.88 -7.00
N VAL A 165 -9.82 -11.95 -5.66
CA VAL A 165 -9.48 -10.80 -4.80
C VAL A 165 -8.05 -10.32 -5.07
N VAL A 166 -7.09 -11.22 -5.27
CA VAL A 166 -5.72 -10.86 -5.66
C VAL A 166 -5.71 -10.17 -7.03
N ALA A 167 -6.48 -10.67 -8.00
CA ALA A 167 -6.58 -10.05 -9.33
C ALA A 167 -7.15 -8.63 -9.26
N ASP A 168 -8.21 -8.43 -8.48
CA ASP A 168 -8.84 -7.12 -8.26
C ASP A 168 -7.89 -6.14 -7.58
N ILE A 169 -7.19 -6.59 -6.54
CA ILE A 169 -6.15 -5.80 -5.86
C ILE A 169 -5.05 -5.41 -6.86
N LEU A 170 -4.55 -6.37 -7.66
CA LEU A 170 -3.50 -6.09 -8.64
C LEU A 170 -3.97 -5.14 -9.76
N ALA A 171 -5.23 -5.20 -10.16
CA ALA A 171 -5.82 -4.24 -11.10
C ALA A 171 -5.81 -2.83 -10.49
N ALA A 172 -6.26 -2.68 -9.24
CA ALA A 172 -6.24 -1.39 -8.54
C ALA A 172 -4.81 -0.85 -8.32
N ILE A 173 -3.85 -1.73 -7.98
CA ILE A 173 -2.44 -1.35 -7.80
C ILE A 173 -1.83 -0.73 -9.06
N ARG A 174 -2.20 -1.23 -10.24
CA ARG A 174 -1.68 -0.73 -11.52
C ARG A 174 -2.09 0.71 -11.80
N GLU A 175 -3.17 1.17 -11.18
CA GLU A 175 -3.63 2.56 -11.28
C GLU A 175 -2.98 3.50 -10.26
N MET A 176 -2.25 2.97 -9.27
CA MET A 176 -1.60 3.78 -8.24
C MET A 176 -0.52 4.70 -8.83
N SER A 177 -0.35 5.86 -8.17
CA SER A 177 0.67 6.84 -8.56
C SER A 177 2.09 6.28 -8.41
N SER A 178 2.32 5.43 -7.41
CA SER A 178 3.60 4.73 -7.20
C SER A 178 3.95 3.77 -8.34
N TRP A 179 2.96 3.10 -8.93
CA TRP A 179 3.13 2.25 -10.11
C TRP A 179 3.55 3.07 -11.34
N LYS A 180 2.83 4.17 -11.60
CA LYS A 180 3.12 5.09 -12.72
C LYS A 180 4.50 5.74 -12.55
N ALA A 181 4.81 6.25 -11.35
CA ALA A 181 6.12 6.82 -11.02
C ALA A 181 7.25 5.81 -11.24
N CYS A 182 7.09 4.57 -10.77
CA CYS A 182 8.07 3.51 -11.00
C CYS A 182 8.36 3.29 -12.48
N LYS A 183 7.33 3.25 -13.33
CA LYS A 183 7.51 3.07 -14.77
C LYS A 183 8.36 4.20 -15.35
N ILE A 184 8.01 5.45 -15.05
CA ILE A 184 8.71 6.65 -15.53
C ILE A 184 10.17 6.67 -15.05
N GLU A 185 10.41 6.43 -13.76
CA GLU A 185 11.75 6.43 -13.15
C GLU A 185 12.62 5.28 -13.68
N GLY A 186 11.99 4.18 -14.08
CA GLY A 186 12.65 3.01 -14.66
C GLY A 186 12.89 3.08 -16.18
N THR A 187 12.16 3.93 -16.91
CA THR A 187 12.31 4.13 -18.35
C THR A 187 13.70 4.68 -18.71
N SER A 188 14.27 4.16 -19.81
CA SER A 188 15.51 4.70 -20.37
C SER A 188 15.21 5.94 -21.22
N TRP A 189 15.83 7.07 -20.85
CA TRP A 189 15.67 8.36 -21.51
C TRP A 189 16.73 8.63 -22.59
N ALA A 190 17.41 7.59 -23.09
CA ALA A 190 18.34 7.72 -24.22
C ALA A 190 17.58 7.95 -25.54
N GLY A 191 18.02 8.89 -26.37
CA GLY A 191 17.38 9.22 -27.65
C GLY A 191 17.18 10.72 -27.84
N THR A 192 16.41 11.10 -28.85
CA THR A 192 16.04 12.50 -29.11
C THR A 192 14.96 13.00 -28.16
N ALA A 193 14.70 14.31 -28.16
CA ALA A 193 13.65 14.92 -27.34
C ALA A 193 12.26 14.37 -27.70
N GLU A 194 11.98 14.20 -29.00
CA GLU A 194 10.71 13.70 -29.53
C GLU A 194 10.49 12.24 -29.14
N GLU A 195 11.53 11.41 -29.22
CA GLU A 195 11.48 10.02 -28.78
C GLU A 195 11.18 9.93 -27.27
N ASN A 196 11.78 10.82 -26.48
CA ASN A 196 11.54 10.88 -25.05
C ASN A 196 10.12 11.39 -24.71
N ILE A 197 9.60 12.39 -25.44
CA ILE A 197 8.19 12.82 -25.30
C ILE A 197 7.24 11.66 -25.60
N GLY A 198 7.49 10.89 -26.67
CA GLY A 198 6.71 9.71 -27.00
C GLY A 198 6.71 8.65 -25.89
N LYS A 199 7.88 8.35 -25.31
CA LYS A 199 8.00 7.41 -24.17
C LYS A 199 7.25 7.89 -22.93
N TYR A 200 7.29 9.19 -22.66
CA TYR A 200 6.58 9.78 -21.52
C TYR A 200 5.06 9.64 -21.67
N ILE A 201 4.51 10.03 -22.82
CA ILE A 201 3.06 9.93 -23.12
C ILE A 201 2.61 8.47 -23.07
N SER A 202 3.39 7.54 -23.64
CA SER A 202 3.10 6.11 -23.60
C SER A 202 3.07 5.54 -22.17
N SER A 203 3.89 6.08 -21.26
CA SER A 203 4.01 5.58 -19.88
C SER A 203 2.91 6.10 -18.95
N ILE A 204 2.36 7.29 -19.22
CA ILE A 204 1.37 7.96 -18.35
C ILE A 204 -0.06 7.81 -18.89
N GLY A 205 -0.21 7.57 -20.19
CA GLY A 205 -1.45 7.88 -20.90
C GLY A 205 -1.49 9.37 -21.24
N ILE A 206 -2.27 9.73 -22.25
CA ILE A 206 -2.50 11.15 -22.57
C ILE A 206 -3.16 11.78 -21.33
N PRO A 207 -2.67 12.92 -20.81
CA PRO A 207 -3.41 13.63 -19.77
C PRO A 207 -4.74 14.07 -20.38
N ASP A 208 -5.86 13.65 -19.79
CA ASP A 208 -7.15 14.22 -20.14
C ASP A 208 -7.06 15.74 -19.89
N HIS A 209 -7.29 16.49 -20.97
CA HIS A 209 -7.22 17.95 -21.02
C HIS A 209 -8.47 18.61 -20.43
#